data_AF-A0A5B9QEJ9-F1
#
_entry.id   AF-A0A5B9QEJ9-F1
#
_cell.length_a   1.000
_cell.length_b   1.000
_cell.length_c   1.000
_cell.angle_alpha   90.00
_cell.angle_beta   90.00
_cell.angle_gamma   90.00
#
_symmetry.space_group_name_H-M   'P 1'
#
loop_
_entity.id
_entity.type
_entity.pdbx_description
1 polymer ?
#
loop_
_entity_poly.entity_id
_entity_poly.type
_entity_poly.pdbx_seq_one_letter_code
_entity_poly.pdbx_strand_id
1 'polypeptide(L)'
;MSIHLTERQRQVVRLTSLGCSTEETAAILGLAVSTADNHKAAAMQRLGTDKAALLTRLAIKYRISSLKDKLSAAEKRKSGRKNDGWN
;
A
#
# COMPACT_ATOMS: atom_id res chain seq x y z
N MET A 1 14.84 9.35 13.62
CA MET A 1 14.72 7.89 13.43
C MET A 1 14.22 7.63 12.01
N SER A 2 15.12 7.22 11.12
CA SER A 2 14.78 6.97 9.70
C SER A 2 14.24 5.55 9.57
N ILE A 3 12.97 5.41 9.20
CA ILE A 3 12.41 4.09 8.90
C ILE A 3 12.89 3.70 7.50
N HIS A 4 13.74 2.68 7.42
CA HIS A 4 14.22 2.14 6.15
C HIS A 4 13.27 1.04 5.65
N LEU A 5 12.34 1.45 4.79
CA LEU A 5 11.59 0.53 3.96
C LEU A 5 12.33 0.26 2.65
N THR A 6 12.29 -0.98 2.17
CA THR A 6 12.72 -1.29 0.80
C THR A 6 11.76 -0.65 -0.20
N GLU A 7 12.17 -0.54 -1.46
CA GLU A 7 11.33 0.04 -2.51
C GLU A 7 9.99 -0.71 -2.64
N ARG A 8 10.01 -2.05 -2.63
CA ARG A 8 8.79 -2.86 -2.66
C ARG A 8 7.89 -2.64 -1.45
N GLN A 9 8.47 -2.50 -0.26
CA GLN A 9 7.70 -2.19 0.94
C GLN A 9 7.05 -0.82 0.86
N ARG A 10 7.73 0.21 0.34
CA ARG A 10 7.12 1.53 0.13
C ARG A 10 5.95 1.47 -0.82
N GLN A 11 6.08 0.74 -1.93
CA GLN A 11 5.01 0.55 -2.91
C GLN A 11 3.79 -0.12 -2.28
N VAL A 12 3.99 -1.20 -1.51
CA VAL A 12 2.92 -1.90 -0.79
C VAL A 12 2.25 -1.00 0.26
N VAL A 13 3.03 -0.23 1.02
CA VAL A 13 2.49 0.72 2.02
C VAL A 13 1.68 1.81 1.34
N ARG A 14 2.17 2.38 0.23
CA ARG A 14 1.43 3.38 -0.55
C ARG A 14 0.08 2.82 -0.99
N LEU A 15 0.08 1.68 -1.68
CA LEU A 15 -1.16 1.09 -2.20
C LEU A 15 -2.14 0.73 -1.07
N THR A 16 -1.66 0.15 0.03
CA THR A 16 -2.49 -0.14 1.20
C THR A 16 -3.07 1.14 1.82
N SER A 17 -2.29 2.23 1.88
CA SER A 17 -2.78 3.54 2.37
C SER A 17 -3.83 4.19 1.46
N LEU A 18 -3.86 3.82 0.18
CA LEU A 18 -4.91 4.18 -0.79
C LEU A 18 -6.11 3.21 -0.72
N GLY A 19 -6.13 2.33 0.28
CA GLY A 19 -7.19 1.37 0.53
C GLY A 19 -7.07 0.06 -0.26
N CYS A 20 -5.97 -0.19 -0.97
CA CYS A 20 -5.80 -1.45 -1.73
C CYS A 20 -5.80 -2.67 -0.83
N SER A 21 -6.57 -3.70 -1.23
CA SER A 21 -6.47 -5.04 -0.64
C SER A 21 -5.11 -5.65 -0.98
N THR A 22 -4.77 -6.75 -0.31
CA THR A 22 -3.54 -7.49 -0.62
C THR A 22 -3.59 -8.08 -2.04
N GLU A 23 -4.75 -8.57 -2.50
CA GLU A 23 -4.91 -9.07 -3.88
C GLU A 23 -4.75 -7.95 -4.91
N GLU A 24 -5.37 -6.79 -4.68
CA GLU A 24 -5.25 -5.64 -5.58
C GLU A 24 -3.82 -5.11 -5.65
N THR A 25 -3.15 -5.03 -4.50
CA THR A 25 -1.75 -4.64 -4.41
C THR A 25 -0.86 -5.60 -5.19
N ALA A 26 -1.09 -6.91 -5.04
CA ALA A 26 -0.37 -7.94 -5.78
C ALA A 26 -0.58 -7.82 -7.29
N ALA A 27 -1.83 -7.61 -7.73
CA ALA A 27 -2.19 -7.43 -9.13
C ALA A 27 -1.54 -6.16 -9.74
N ILE A 28 -1.55 -5.05 -9.00
CA ILE A 28 -0.90 -3.80 -9.42
C ILE A 28 0.62 -3.99 -9.62
N LEU A 29 1.27 -4.65 -8.67
CA LEU A 29 2.72 -4.82 -8.63
C LEU A 29 3.24 -6.02 -9.44
N GLY A 30 2.35 -6.88 -9.95
CA GLY A 30 2.72 -8.09 -10.68
C GLY A 30 3.38 -9.14 -9.77
N LEU A 31 2.86 -9.30 -8.55
CA LEU A 31 3.36 -10.23 -7.55
C LEU A 31 2.34 -11.33 -7.27
N ALA A 32 2.80 -12.45 -6.69
CA ALA A 32 1.90 -13.37 -6.02
C ALA A 32 1.31 -12.70 -4.76
N VAL A 33 0.06 -13.06 -4.41
CA VAL A 33 -0.64 -12.50 -3.24
C VAL A 33 0.17 -12.72 -1.96
N SER A 34 0.76 -13.92 -1.78
CA SER A 34 1.62 -14.23 -0.64
C SER A 34 2.88 -13.37 -0.58
N THR A 35 3.47 -13.01 -1.72
CA THR A 35 4.63 -12.12 -1.77
C THR A 35 4.26 -10.69 -1.38
N ALA A 36 3.13 -10.19 -1.86
CA ALA A 36 2.62 -8.87 -1.46
C ALA A 36 2.29 -8.83 0.04
N ASP A 37 1.70 -9.90 0.57
CA ASP A 37 1.38 -10.04 2.00
C ASP A 37 2.65 -10.05 2.86
N ASN A 38 3.67 -10.82 2.47
CA ASN A 38 4.96 -10.84 3.14
C ASN A 38 5.63 -9.46 3.17
N HIS A 39 5.58 -8.71 2.06
CA HIS A 39 6.08 -7.34 2.03
C HIS A 39 5.27 -6.40 2.93
N LYS A 40 3.94 -6.55 2.96
CA LYS A 40 3.04 -5.77 3.82
C LYS A 40 3.35 -6.02 5.29
N ALA A 41 3.42 -7.28 5.72
CA ALA A 41 3.73 -7.68 7.08
C ALA A 41 5.10 -7.14 7.53
N ALA A 42 6.14 -7.31 6.70
CA ALA A 42 7.48 -6.80 7.01
C ALA A 42 7.54 -5.27 7.07
N ALA A 43 6.77 -4.57 6.22
CA ALA A 43 6.69 -3.11 6.26
C ALA A 43 5.95 -2.62 7.52
N MET A 44 4.84 -3.26 7.86
CA MET A 44 4.00 -2.99 9.03
C MET A 44 4.78 -3.20 10.33
N GLN A 45 5.54 -4.29 10.43
CA GLN A 45 6.46 -4.55 11.55
C GLN A 45 7.50 -3.42 11.70
N ARG A 46 8.13 -2.99 10.59
CA ARG A 46 9.11 -1.88 10.61
C ARG A 46 8.50 -0.54 10.96
N LEU A 47 7.23 -0.33 10.62
CA LEU A 47 6.46 0.87 10.95
C LEU A 47 5.86 0.81 12.36
N GLY A 48 5.94 -0.33 13.04
CA GLY A 48 5.40 -0.52 14.39
C GLY A 48 3.88 -0.49 14.42
N THR A 49 3.22 -1.03 13.39
CA THR A 49 1.75 -1.08 13.34
C THR A 49 1.24 -2.36 12.72
N ASP A 50 0.07 -2.82 13.16
CA ASP A 50 -0.69 -3.94 12.61
C ASP A 50 -2.06 -3.49 12.06
N LYS A 51 -2.38 -2.19 12.09
CA LYS A 51 -3.67 -1.63 11.67
C LYS A 51 -3.54 -0.81 10.38
N ALA A 52 -4.43 -1.05 9.41
CA ALA A 52 -4.44 -0.32 8.14
C ALA A 52 -4.67 1.19 8.30
N ALA A 53 -5.51 1.62 9.25
CA ALA A 53 -5.74 3.04 9.52
C ALA A 53 -4.48 3.75 10.05
N LEU A 54 -3.75 3.09 10.96
CA LEU A 54 -2.47 3.61 11.47
C LEU A 54 -1.40 3.60 10.38
N LEU A 55 -1.37 2.56 9.54
CA LEU A 55 -0.48 2.49 8.37
C LEU A 55 -0.69 3.69 7.44
N THR A 56 -1.94 4.07 7.17
CA THR A 56 -2.30 5.22 6.35
C THR A 56 -1.75 6.52 6.93
N ARG A 57 -1.94 6.74 8.25
CA ARG A 57 -1.37 7.89 8.96
C ARG A 57 0.16 7.93 8.87
N LEU A 58 0.81 6.78 9.04
CA LEU A 58 2.27 6.68 8.98
C LEU A 58 2.80 6.88 7.55
N ALA A 59 2.10 6.40 6.52
CA ALA A 59 2.46 6.63 5.13
C ALA A 59 2.51 8.12 4.79
N ILE A 60 1.55 8.92 5.29
CA ILE A 60 1.54 10.38 5.14
C ILE A 60 2.68 11.02 5.95
N LYS A 61 2.83 10.63 7.23
CA LYS A 61 3.88 11.16 8.13
C LYS A 61 5.28 10.98 7.54
N TYR A 62 5.55 9.83 6.93
CA TYR A 62 6.84 9.50 6.32
C TYR A 62 6.94 9.82 4.83
N ARG A 63 5.97 10.57 4.27
CA ARG A 63 5.94 11.01 2.86
C ARG A 63 6.02 9.86 1.84
N ILE A 64 5.54 8.67 2.21
CA ILE A 64 5.37 7.54 1.30
C ILE A 64 4.14 7.78 0.40
N SER A 65 3.12 8.42 0.97
CA SER A 65 1.92 8.88 0.27
C SER A 65 1.64 10.33 0.66
N SER A 66 0.93 11.06 -0.19
CA SER A 66 0.47 12.43 0.07
C SER A 66 -1.04 12.43 0.30
N LEU A 67 -1.58 13.49 0.92
CA LEU A 67 -3.03 13.63 1.11
C LEU A 67 -3.83 13.66 -0.22
N LYS A 68 -3.17 13.97 -1.34
CA LYS A 68 -3.79 14.02 -2.68
C LYS A 68 -3.38 12.84 -3.55
N ASP A 69 -2.65 11.88 -2.98
CA ASP A 69 -2.22 10.70 -3.70
C ASP A 69 -3.42 9.85 -4.09
N LYS A 70 -3.35 9.29 -5.29
CA LYS A 70 -4.42 8.51 -5.89
C LYS A 70 -3.81 7.47 -6.82
N LEU A 71 -4.55 6.38 -7.02
CA LEU A 71 -4.18 5.39 -8.02
C LEU A 71 -4.17 6.04 -9.41
N SER A 72 -3.11 5.78 -10.16
CA SER A 72 -3.02 6.09 -11.58
C SER A 72 -4.03 5.27 -12.39
N ALA A 73 -4.33 5.69 -13.62
CA ALA A 73 -5.22 4.94 -14.50
C ALA A 73 -4.75 3.50 -14.75
N ALA A 74 -3.43 3.29 -14.83
CA ALA A 74 -2.86 1.95 -14.99
C ALA A 74 -3.04 1.08 -13.74
N GLU A 75 -2.84 1.64 -12.54
CA GLU A 75 -3.06 0.94 -11.27
C GLU A 75 -4.53 0.59 -11.08
N LYS A 76 -5.46 1.53 -11.36
CA LYS A 76 -6.91 1.27 -11.31
C LYS A 76 -7.33 0.14 -12.25
N ARG A 77 -6.77 0.11 -13.47
CA ARG A 77 -7.06 -0.98 -14.42
C ARG A 77 -6.54 -2.32 -13.92
N LYS A 78 -5.36 -2.35 -13.29
CA LYS A 78 -4.75 -3.58 -12.77
C LYS A 78 -5.41 -4.09 -11.49
N SER A 79 -5.91 -3.21 -10.62
CA SER A 79 -6.55 -3.62 -9.38
C SER A 79 -7.87 -4.35 -9.60
N GLY A 80 -8.53 -4.15 -10.76
CA GLY A 80 -9.82 -4.75 -11.04
C GLY A 80 -10.94 -4.20 -10.17
N ARG A 81 -10.72 -3.06 -9.50
CA ARG A 81 -11.72 -2.37 -8.66
C ARG A 81 -12.97 -2.05 -9.45
N LYS A 82 -14.09 -2.65 -9.04
CA LYS A 82 -15.44 -2.32 -9.50
C LYS A 82 -16.22 -1.85 -8.27
N ASN A 83 -16.50 -0.55 -8.20
CA ASN A 83 -17.38 0.08 -7.20
C ASN A 83 -16.92 0.00 -5.73
N ASP A 84 -15.87 0.72 -5.34
CA ASP A 84 -15.45 0.88 -3.94
C ASP A 84 -15.95 2.17 -3.27
N GLY A 85 -16.84 2.94 -3.91
CA GLY A 85 -17.51 4.11 -3.32
C GLY A 85 -16.59 5.30 -3.00
N TRP A 86 -15.32 5.23 -3.41
CA TRP A 86 -14.25 6.21 -3.14
C TRP A 86 -13.67 6.84 -4.42
N ASN A 87 -14.36 6.68 -5.56
CA ASN A 87 -13.91 7.19 -6.86
C ASN A 87 -14.99 8.04 -7.53
#